data_AF-A0A7W4YB06-F1
#
_entry.id   AF-A0A7W4YB06-F1
#
_cell.length_a   1.000
_cell.length_b   1.000
_cell.length_c   1.000
_cell.angle_alpha   90.00
_cell.angle_beta   90.00
_cell.angle_gamma   90.00
#
_symmetry.space_group_name_H-M   'P 1'
#
loop_
_entity.id
_entity.type
_entity.pdbx_description
1 polymer ?
#
loop_
_entity_poly.entity_id
_entity_poly.type
_entity_poly.pdbx_seq_one_letter_code
_entity_poly.pdbx_strand_id
1 'polypeptide(L)'
;MATRHEGRPRFFTAYSFGIVTGALFLLSWAGQLVFQLIEARNDAAEHGSTFSWDQFWPQFLSSTFENWQSEFLQLVWQAAGLALFYFWGSSQSKEGDERLEAKVDRLLVERGIDPAEFEYREEQHAAGSTL
;
A
#
# COMPACT_ATOMS: atom_id res chain seq x y z
N MET A 1 -16.43 -8.93 -39.94
CA MET A 1 -15.44 -9.16 -38.87
C MET A 1 -14.51 -7.95 -38.85
N ALA A 2 -14.76 -6.96 -37.98
CA ALA A 2 -14.02 -5.70 -37.94
C ALA A 2 -13.09 -5.73 -36.71
N THR A 3 -11.79 -5.73 -36.94
CA THR A 3 -10.78 -5.60 -35.89
C THR A 3 -10.78 -4.16 -35.40
N ARG A 4 -11.19 -3.92 -34.14
CA ARG A 4 -10.99 -2.61 -33.51
C ARG A 4 -9.49 -2.43 -33.28
N HIS A 5 -8.90 -1.43 -33.93
CA HIS A 5 -7.58 -0.94 -33.56
C HIS A 5 -7.68 -0.26 -32.20
N GLU A 6 -7.29 -0.95 -31.14
CA GLU A 6 -7.07 -0.33 -29.84
C GLU A 6 -5.85 0.58 -29.94
N GLY A 7 -6.09 1.88 -30.13
CA GLY A 7 -5.03 2.89 -30.09
C GLY A 7 -4.44 2.93 -28.68
N ARG A 8 -3.12 2.71 -28.55
CA ARG A 8 -2.43 2.82 -27.25
C ARG A 8 -2.79 4.16 -26.61
N PRO A 9 -3.18 4.18 -25.31
CA PRO A 9 -3.53 5.42 -24.65
C PRO A 9 -2.36 6.41 -24.73
N ARG A 10 -2.68 7.70 -24.94
CA ARG A 10 -1.66 8.76 -24.97
C ARG A 10 -0.88 8.72 -23.66
N PHE A 11 0.43 8.97 -23.70
CA PHE A 11 1.32 8.93 -22.54
C PHE A 11 0.73 9.63 -21.30
N PHE A 12 0.20 10.84 -21.48
CA PHE A 12 -0.45 11.60 -20.40
C PHE A 12 -1.67 10.92 -19.79
N THR A 13 -2.44 10.13 -20.55
CA THR A 13 -3.58 9.36 -20.05
C THR A 13 -3.11 8.10 -19.33
N ALA A 14 -2.08 7.43 -19.88
CA ALA A 14 -1.49 6.23 -19.29
C ALA A 14 -0.79 6.49 -17.95
N TYR A 15 -0.17 7.67 -17.81
CA TYR A 15 0.55 8.08 -16.59
C TYR A 15 -0.15 9.21 -15.83
N SER A 16 -1.45 9.42 -16.09
CA SER A 16 -2.23 10.54 -15.54
C SER A 16 -2.15 10.60 -14.01
N PHE A 17 -2.29 9.46 -13.34
CA PHE A 17 -2.17 9.35 -11.88
C PHE A 17 -0.81 9.84 -11.37
N GLY A 18 0.29 9.37 -11.98
CA GLY A 18 1.64 9.77 -11.57
C GLY A 18 1.91 11.27 -11.81
N ILE A 19 1.41 11.81 -12.92
CA ILE A 19 1.56 13.23 -13.26
C ILE A 19 0.78 14.11 -12.28
N VAL A 20 -0.49 13.79 -12.02
CA VAL A 20 -1.32 14.58 -11.09
C VAL A 20 -0.75 14.51 -9.67
N THR A 21 -0.42 13.32 -9.19
CA THR A 21 0.19 13.14 -7.86
C THR A 21 1.54 13.85 -7.75
N GLY A 22 2.39 13.74 -8.77
CA GLY A 22 3.67 14.45 -8.82
C GLY A 22 3.50 15.98 -8.84
N ALA A 23 2.50 16.49 -9.55
CA ALA A 23 2.19 17.92 -9.56
C ALA A 23 1.72 18.41 -8.17
N LEU A 24 0.79 17.68 -7.54
CA LEU A 24 0.33 18.00 -6.18
C LEU A 24 1.47 17.95 -5.17
N PHE A 25 2.36 16.96 -5.28
CA PHE A 25 3.55 16.82 -4.46
C PHE A 25 4.52 18.01 -4.63
N LEU A 26 4.81 18.42 -5.86
CA LEU A 26 5.69 19.58 -6.10
C LEU A 26 5.06 20.88 -5.59
N LEU A 27 3.74 21.04 -5.73
CA LEU A 27 3.02 22.18 -5.19
C LEU A 27 3.09 22.21 -3.65
N SER A 28 2.88 21.07 -2.98
CA SER A 28 2.98 21.00 -1.52
C SER A 28 4.41 21.24 -1.03
N TRP A 29 5.41 20.67 -1.72
CA TRP A 29 6.82 20.85 -1.37
C TRP A 29 7.28 22.29 -1.58
N ALA A 30 6.82 22.95 -2.65
CA ALA A 30 7.03 24.39 -2.84
C ALA A 30 6.36 25.21 -1.74
N GLY A 31 5.15 24.84 -1.32
CA GLY A 31 4.48 25.44 -0.16
C GLY A 31 5.33 25.32 1.11
N GLN A 32 5.83 24.13 1.43
CA GLN A 32 6.73 23.90 2.56
C GLN A 32 7.98 24.79 2.50
N LEU A 33 8.62 24.89 1.31
CA LEU A 33 9.77 25.76 1.11
C LEU A 33 9.44 27.23 1.45
N VAL A 34 8.31 27.73 0.96
CA VAL A 34 7.86 29.11 1.22
C VAL A 34 7.62 29.34 2.72
N PHE A 35 6.92 28.42 3.39
CA PHE A 35 6.65 28.56 4.83
C PHE A 35 7.92 28.54 5.67
N GLN A 36 8.84 27.60 5.41
CA GLN A 36 10.12 27.56 6.12
C GLN A 36 10.99 28.78 5.82
N LEU A 37 10.92 29.34 4.61
CA LEU A 37 11.64 30.56 4.25
C LEU A 37 11.09 31.77 5.02
N ILE A 38 9.76 31.84 5.21
CA ILE A 38 9.12 32.88 6.02
C ILE A 38 9.57 32.74 7.48
N GLU A 39 9.53 31.53 8.03
CA GLU A 39 9.96 31.23 9.40
C GLU A 39 11.44 31.61 9.62
N ALA A 40 12.34 31.14 8.76
CA ALA A 40 13.77 31.46 8.84
C ALA A 40 14.06 32.97 8.75
N ARG A 41 13.26 33.73 8.01
CA ARG A 41 13.40 35.20 7.93
C ARG A 41 12.86 35.89 9.17
N ASN A 42 11.73 35.41 9.71
CA ASN A 42 11.15 35.96 10.94
C ASN A 42 12.10 35.71 12.12
N ASP A 43 12.62 34.49 12.28
CA ASP A 43 13.59 34.15 13.32
C ASP A 43 14.83 35.04 13.24
N ALA A 44 15.37 35.24 12.03
CA ALA A 44 16.53 36.08 11.83
C ALA A 44 16.25 37.52 12.28
N ALA A 45 15.08 38.07 11.92
CA ALA A 45 14.67 39.43 12.29
C ALA A 45 14.46 39.58 13.81
N GLU A 46 13.84 38.59 14.47
CA GLU A 46 13.64 38.59 15.93
C GLU A 46 14.95 38.55 16.70
N HIS A 47 15.95 37.83 16.20
CA HIS A 47 17.28 37.73 16.82
C HIS A 47 18.25 38.84 16.37
N GLY A 48 17.80 39.81 15.56
CA GLY A 48 18.65 40.89 15.04
C GLY A 48 19.78 40.42 14.10
N SER A 49 19.62 39.22 13.52
CA SER A 49 20.55 38.61 12.58
C SER A 49 20.07 38.77 11.13
N THR A 50 20.96 38.58 10.16
CA THR A 50 20.59 38.62 8.74
C THR A 50 20.35 37.21 8.23
N PHE A 51 19.25 37.01 7.49
CA PHE A 51 18.96 35.75 6.82
C PHE A 51 20.11 35.32 5.89
N SER A 52 20.50 34.05 5.97
CA SER A 52 21.56 33.45 5.13
C SER A 52 21.06 32.21 4.40
N TRP A 53 21.22 32.21 3.07
CA TRP A 53 20.89 31.05 2.21
C TRP A 53 21.76 29.84 2.50
N ASP A 54 23.01 30.04 2.93
CA ASP A 54 23.96 28.96 3.22
C ASP A 54 23.54 28.14 4.45
N GLN A 55 22.77 28.74 5.36
CA GLN A 55 22.18 28.06 6.51
C GLN A 55 20.79 27.50 6.19
N PHE A 56 20.02 28.21 5.36
CA PHE A 56 18.65 27.83 5.00
C PHE A 56 18.59 26.48 4.25
N TRP A 57 19.43 26.27 3.22
CA TRP A 57 19.33 25.05 2.41
C TRP A 57 19.61 23.76 3.20
N PRO A 58 20.68 23.68 4.02
CA PRO A 58 20.90 22.52 4.89
C PRO A 58 19.74 22.30 5.86
N GLN A 59 19.20 23.37 6.46
CA GLN A 59 18.08 23.28 7.39
C GLN A 59 16.81 22.76 6.71
N PHE A 60 16.45 23.34 5.56
CA PHE A 60 15.29 22.93 4.77
C PHE A 60 15.38 21.47 4.33
N LEU A 61 16.55 21.04 3.86
CA LEU A 61 16.78 19.66 3.47
C LEU A 61 16.74 18.73 4.69
N SER A 62 17.36 19.10 5.82
CA SER A 62 17.31 18.30 7.06
C SER A 62 15.86 18.08 7.49
N SER A 63 15.07 19.16 7.60
CA SER A 63 13.66 19.05 7.98
C SER A 63 12.83 18.22 6.98
N THR A 64 13.13 18.32 5.68
CA THR A 64 12.48 17.49 4.65
C THR A 64 12.85 16.01 4.82
N PHE A 65 14.14 15.70 5.01
CA PHE A 65 14.62 14.33 5.19
C PHE A 65 14.18 13.72 6.52
N GLU A 66 14.09 14.50 7.60
CA GLU A 66 13.56 14.06 8.89
C GLU A 66 12.07 13.69 8.78
N ASN A 67 11.28 14.54 8.10
CA ASN A 67 9.89 14.21 7.81
C ASN A 67 9.80 12.90 7.00
N TRP A 68 10.54 12.78 5.90
CA TRP A 68 10.56 11.56 5.11
C TRP A 68 11.03 10.34 5.90
N GLN A 69 12.08 10.48 6.71
CA GLN A 69 12.59 9.42 7.56
C GLN A 69 11.48 8.89 8.49
N SER A 70 10.76 9.78 9.17
CA SER A 70 9.66 9.39 10.06
C SER A 70 8.52 8.67 9.32
N GLU A 71 8.14 9.17 8.13
CA GLU A 71 7.08 8.57 7.32
C GLU A 71 7.49 7.20 6.78
N PHE A 72 8.73 7.04 6.31
CA PHE A 72 9.24 5.72 5.91
C PHE A 72 9.28 4.74 7.08
N LEU A 73 9.74 5.19 8.26
CA LEU A 73 9.76 4.35 9.44
C LEU A 73 8.35 3.92 9.83
N GLN A 74 7.37 4.83 9.77
CA GLN A 74 5.96 4.54 10.01
C GLN A 74 5.42 3.52 8.99
N LEU A 75 5.65 3.73 7.70
CA LEU A 75 5.19 2.82 6.65
C LEU A 75 5.81 1.43 6.78
N VAL A 76 7.12 1.35 7.06
CA VAL A 76 7.82 0.09 7.30
C VAL A 76 7.26 -0.60 8.54
N TRP A 77 7.06 0.13 9.63
CA TRP A 77 6.49 -0.41 10.86
C TRP A 77 5.07 -0.92 10.66
N GLN A 78 4.21 -0.18 9.95
CA GLN A 78 2.85 -0.59 9.62
C GLN A 78 2.84 -1.83 8.72
N ALA A 79 3.65 -1.85 7.65
CA ALA A 79 3.75 -2.97 6.74
C ALA A 79 4.30 -4.22 7.45
N ALA A 80 5.35 -4.08 8.25
CA ALA A 80 5.92 -5.16 9.05
C ALA A 80 4.93 -5.66 10.10
N GLY A 81 4.26 -4.75 10.82
CA GLY A 81 3.22 -5.09 11.79
C GLY A 81 2.06 -5.86 11.15
N LEU A 82 1.55 -5.39 10.00
CA LEU A 82 0.53 -6.09 9.23
C LEU A 82 1.02 -7.45 8.73
N ALA A 83 2.25 -7.55 8.25
CA ALA A 83 2.83 -8.83 7.83
C ALA A 83 2.92 -9.80 9.02
N LEU A 84 3.39 -9.35 10.18
CA LEU A 84 3.46 -10.17 11.40
C LEU A 84 2.07 -10.61 11.87
N PHE A 85 1.10 -9.69 11.90
CA PHE A 85 -0.29 -10.03 12.21
C PHE A 85 -0.89 -11.01 11.20
N TYR A 86 -0.55 -10.87 9.91
CA TYR A 86 -0.97 -11.82 8.89
C TYR A 86 -0.34 -13.19 9.14
N PHE A 87 0.96 -13.28 9.42
CA PHE A 87 1.60 -14.57 9.71
C PHE A 87 1.02 -15.24 10.94
N TRP A 88 0.84 -14.50 12.04
CA TRP A 88 0.31 -15.05 13.28
C TRP A 88 -1.21 -15.30 13.23
N GLY A 89 -1.95 -14.44 12.54
CA GLY A 89 -3.37 -14.61 12.26
C GLY A 89 -3.63 -15.75 11.29
N SER A 90 -2.74 -15.99 10.31
CA SER A 90 -2.85 -17.11 9.37
C SER A 90 -2.66 -18.46 10.06
N SER A 91 -1.80 -18.57 11.07
CA SER A 91 -1.68 -19.81 11.85
C SER A 91 -2.96 -20.07 12.66
N GLN A 92 -3.57 -19.02 13.23
CA GLN A 92 -4.86 -19.14 13.93
C GLN A 92 -6.03 -19.42 12.97
N SER A 93 -6.03 -18.84 11.76
CA SER A 93 -7.04 -19.09 10.73
C SER A 93 -6.97 -20.52 10.19
N LYS A 94 -5.76 -21.05 9.96
CA LYS A 94 -5.58 -22.44 9.53
C LYS A 94 -6.11 -23.44 10.57
N GLU A 95 -5.80 -23.24 11.84
CA GLU A 95 -6.30 -24.11 12.92
C GLU A 95 -7.84 -24.01 13.07
N GLY A 96 -8.40 -22.82 12.83
CA GLY A 96 -9.84 -22.59 12.78
C GLY A 96 -10.54 -23.31 11.62
N ASP A 97 -9.98 -23.20 10.41
CA ASP A 97 -10.50 -23.86 9.20
C ASP A 97 -10.44 -25.39 9.32
N GLU A 98 -9.30 -25.96 9.76
CA GLU A 98 -9.17 -27.42 9.97
C GLU A 98 -10.21 -27.94 10.97
N ARG A 99 -10.47 -27.18 12.05
CA ARG A 99 -11.48 -27.55 13.05
C ARG A 99 -12.91 -27.38 12.52
N LEU A 100 -13.14 -26.46 11.57
CA LEU A 100 -14.43 -26.26 10.93
C LEU A 100 -14.71 -27.40 9.94
N GLU A 101 -13.72 -27.74 9.11
CA GLU A 101 -13.74 -28.85 8.16
C GLU A 101 -14.03 -30.18 8.87
N ALA A 102 -13.30 -30.47 9.96
CA ALA A 102 -13.54 -31.68 10.77
C ALA A 102 -14.96 -31.75 11.37
N LYS A 103 -15.61 -30.62 11.65
CA LYS A 103 -17.01 -30.60 12.10
C LYS A 103 -17.98 -30.83 10.94
N VAL A 104 -17.71 -30.24 9.77
CA VAL A 104 -18.52 -30.40 8.55
C VAL A 104 -18.49 -31.87 8.12
N ASP A 105 -17.31 -32.49 8.06
CA ASP A 105 -17.16 -33.91 7.73
C ASP A 105 -17.96 -34.81 8.66
N ARG A 106 -17.90 -34.52 9.97
CA ARG A 106 -18.66 -35.27 10.96
C ARG A 106 -20.17 -35.17 10.73
N LEU A 107 -20.69 -34.00 10.33
CA LEU A 107 -22.10 -33.81 10.00
C LEU A 107 -22.50 -34.51 8.69
N LEU A 108 -21.62 -34.54 7.69
CA LEU A 108 -21.85 -35.25 6.43
C LEU A 108 -21.95 -36.76 6.67
N VAL A 109 -21.02 -37.32 7.44
CA VAL A 109 -21.02 -38.74 7.81
C VAL A 109 -22.26 -39.12 8.63
N GLU A 110 -22.68 -38.27 9.59
CA GLU A 110 -23.93 -38.48 10.34
C GLU A 110 -25.18 -38.47 9.44
N ARG A 111 -25.14 -37.74 8.33
CA ARG A 111 -26.20 -37.71 7.31
C ARG A 111 -26.09 -38.85 6.29
N GLY A 112 -25.08 -39.72 6.42
CA GLY A 112 -24.83 -40.84 5.51
C GLY A 112 -24.22 -40.42 4.17
N ILE A 113 -23.62 -39.23 4.10
CA ILE A 113 -22.97 -38.70 2.90
C ILE A 113 -21.45 -38.79 3.11
N ASP A 114 -20.75 -39.42 2.17
CA ASP A 114 -19.30 -39.54 2.21
C ASP A 114 -18.65 -38.20 1.80
N PRO A 115 -17.86 -37.55 2.68
CA PRO A 115 -17.18 -36.29 2.35
C PRO A 115 -16.31 -36.40 1.09
N ALA A 116 -15.68 -37.56 0.87
CA ALA A 116 -14.81 -37.78 -0.28
C ALA A 116 -15.57 -37.68 -1.62
N GLU A 117 -16.89 -37.94 -1.64
CA GLU A 117 -17.71 -37.87 -2.85
C GLU A 117 -17.84 -36.44 -3.41
N PHE A 118 -17.65 -35.41 -2.59
CA PHE A 118 -17.67 -34.01 -3.02
C PHE A 118 -16.33 -33.54 -3.58
N GLU A 119 -15.23 -33.91 -2.92
CA GLU A 119 -13.86 -33.54 -3.33
C GLU A 119 -13.54 -34.10 -4.73
N TYR A 120 -13.88 -35.37 -4.98
CA TYR A 120 -13.75 -36.00 -6.31
C TYR A 120 -14.62 -35.34 -7.39
N ARG A 121 -15.80 -34.81 -7.03
CA ARG A 121 -16.72 -34.17 -8.00
C ARG A 121 -16.22 -32.79 -8.42
N GLU A 122 -15.63 -32.02 -7.50
CA GLU A 122 -15.04 -30.72 -7.82
C GLU A 122 -13.77 -30.86 -8.68
N GLU A 123 -12.90 -31.82 -8.38
CA GLU A 123 -11.71 -32.10 -9.20
C GLU A 123 -12.07 -32.51 -10.63
N GLN A 124 -13.11 -33.35 -10.80
CA GLN A 124 -13.60 -33.73 -12.13
C GLN A 124 -14.26 -32.57 -12.89
N HIS A 125 -15.01 -31.71 -12.19
CA HIS A 125 -15.60 -30.50 -12.80
C HIS A 125 -14.51 -29.49 -13.22
N ALA A 126 -13.47 -29.31 -12.42
CA ALA A 126 -12.34 -28.44 -12.73
C ALA A 126 -11.50 -28.98 -13.90
N ALA A 127 -11.22 -30.29 -13.90
CA ALA A 127 -10.49 -30.95 -14.99
C ALA A 127 -11.31 -30.98 -16.30
N GLY A 128 -12.62 -31.18 -16.22
CA GLY A 128 -13.52 -31.21 -17.38
C GLY A 128 -13.79 -29.84 -18.02
N SER A 129 -13.61 -28.74 -17.28
CA SER A 129 -13.74 -27.37 -17.81
C SER A 129 -12.48 -26.86 -18.53
N THR A 130 -11.37 -27.60 -18.47
CA THR A 130 -10.07 -27.22 -19.06
C THR A 130 -9.83 -27.88 -20.43
N LEU A 131 -10.81 -28.65 -20.94
CA LEU A 131 -10.86 -29.25 -22.27
C LEU A 131 -12.02 -28.65 -23.08
#